data_AF-H5X6Z1-F1
#
_entry.id   AF-H5X6Z1-F1
#
_cell.length_a   1.000
_cell.length_b   1.000
_cell.length_c   1.000
_cell.angle_alpha   90.00
_cell.angle_beta   90.00
_cell.angle_gamma   90.00
#
_symmetry.space_group_name_H-M   'P 1'
#
loop_
_entity.id
_entity.type
_entity.pdbx_description
1 polymer ?
#
loop_
_entity_poly.entity_id
_entity_poly.type
_entity_poly.pdbx_seq_one_letter_code
_entity_poly.pdbx_strand_id
1 'polypeptide(L)' 'MRLLARQPEVFVRSLGPEEAQRVKITRSAKDRVRLRRSGIVLASVQGRFAGEIAATFAATEG' A
#
# COMPACT_ATOMS: atom_id res chain seq x y z
N MET A 1 14.56 4.70 19.28
CA MET A 1 13.16 4.24 19.25
C MET A 1 12.99 3.36 18.02
N ARG A 2 12.75 2.04 18.18
CA ARG A 2 12.46 1.16 17.04
C ARG A 2 11.03 1.47 16.59
N LEU A 3 10.85 2.02 15.39
CA LEU A 3 9.54 2.05 14.72
C LEU A 3 9.18 0.58 14.41
N LEU A 4 8.54 -0.09 15.36
CA LEU A 4 7.82 -1.32 15.06
C LEU A 4 6.72 -0.92 14.09
N ALA A 5 6.92 -1.20 12.80
CA ALA A 5 5.88 -1.05 11.79
C ALA A 5 4.62 -1.71 12.34
N ARG A 6 3.55 -0.93 12.55
CA ARG A 6 2.29 -1.46 13.10
C ARG A 6 1.85 -2.58 12.17
N GLN A 7 1.62 -3.77 12.73
CA GLN A 7 1.08 -4.85 11.93
C GLN A 7 -0.27 -4.36 11.40
N PRO A 8 -0.47 -4.31 10.06
CA PRO A 8 -1.73 -3.85 9.52
C PRO A 8 -2.81 -4.82 10.00
N GLU A 9 -3.81 -4.29 10.72
CA GLU A 9 -4.91 -5.10 11.29
C GLU A 9 -5.84 -5.67 10.21
N VAL A 10 -5.69 -5.21 8.97
CA VAL A 10 -6.50 -5.57 7.81
C VAL A 10 -5.54 -5.93 6.67
N PHE A 11 -5.90 -6.92 5.84
CA PHE A 11 -5.11 -7.45 4.70
C PHE A 11 -3.98 -8.46 5.04
N VAL A 12 -4.14 -9.26 6.10
CA VAL A 12 -3.08 -10.15 6.63
C VAL A 12 -3.22 -11.62 6.21
N ARG A 13 -3.50 -11.89 4.93
CA ARG A 13 -3.34 -13.25 4.39
C ARG A 13 -1.99 -13.36 3.71
N SER A 14 -1.12 -14.24 4.20
CA SER A 14 0.11 -14.62 3.50
C SER A 14 -0.20 -15.19 2.12
N LEU A 15 0.56 -14.74 1.11
CA LEU A 15 0.44 -15.22 -0.26
C LEU A 15 1.54 -16.22 -0.57
N GLY A 16 1.20 -17.29 -1.30
CA GLY A 16 2.20 -18.14 -1.94
C GLY A 16 2.96 -17.40 -3.05
N PRO A 17 4.13 -17.89 -3.49
CA PRO A 17 4.95 -17.20 -4.49
C PRO A 17 4.22 -16.87 -5.80
N GLU A 18 3.40 -17.80 -6.30
CA GLU A 18 2.62 -17.57 -7.52
C GLU A 18 1.53 -16.50 -7.34
N GLU A 19 0.84 -16.52 -6.20
CA GLU A 19 -0.16 -15.51 -5.86
C GLU A 19 0.50 -14.13 -5.73
N ALA A 20 1.65 -14.07 -5.07
CA ALA A 20 2.45 -12.85 -4.92
C ALA A 20 2.87 -12.27 -6.28
N GLN A 21 3.28 -13.12 -7.22
CA GLN A 21 3.66 -12.69 -8.56
C GLN A 21 2.47 -12.07 -9.33
N ARG A 22 1.26 -12.64 -9.20
CA ARG A 22 0.05 -12.11 -9.85
C ARG A 22 -0.36 -10.73 -9.31
N VAL A 23 -0.10 -10.47 -8.03
CA VAL A 23 -0.49 -9.20 -7.39
C VAL A 23 0.62 -8.14 -7.36
N LYS A 24 1.86 -8.49 -7.74
CA LYS A 24 3.03 -7.61 -7.73
C LYS A 24 2.75 -6.29 -8.44
N ILE A 25 2.99 -5.18 -7.74
CA ILE A 25 2.93 -3.82 -8.29
C ILE A 25 4.34 -3.24 -8.32
N THR A 26 4.79 -2.81 -9.48
CA THR A 26 6.05 -2.08 -9.66
C THR A 26 5.76 -0.59 -9.86
N ARG A 27 6.79 0.26 -9.71
CA ARG A 27 6.69 1.71 -9.98
C ARG A 27 6.32 2.02 -11.44
N SER A 28 6.50 1.07 -12.34
CA SER A 28 6.13 1.14 -13.76
C SER A 28 4.72 0.59 -14.06
N ALA A 29 3.95 0.22 -13.04
CA ALA A 29 2.60 -0.31 -13.24
C ALA A 29 1.71 0.74 -13.93
N LYS A 30 1.10 0.35 -15.06
CA LYS A 30 0.19 1.22 -15.83
C LYS A 30 -1.17 1.40 -15.16
N ASP A 31 -1.57 0.43 -14.33
CA ASP A 31 -2.81 0.49 -13.57
C ASP A 31 -2.65 1.48 -12.40
N ARG A 32 -3.07 2.73 -12.64
CA ARG A 32 -3.01 3.81 -11.66
C ARG A 32 -3.83 3.51 -10.40
N VAL A 33 -4.94 2.79 -10.53
CA VAL A 33 -5.79 2.41 -9.39
C VAL A 33 -5.05 1.43 -8.50
N ARG A 34 -4.43 0.39 -9.08
CA ARG A 34 -3.63 -0.57 -8.31
C ARG A 34 -2.39 0.07 -7.69
N LEU A 35 -1.74 1.01 -8.39
CA LEU A 35 -0.59 1.74 -7.87
C LEU A 35 -0.97 2.66 -6.69
N ARG A 36 -2.10 3.37 -6.77
CA ARG A 36 -2.64 4.18 -5.67
C ARG A 36 -2.94 3.31 -4.45
N ARG A 37 -3.66 2.20 -4.65
CA ARG A 37 -4.02 1.26 -3.57
C ARG A 37 -2.80 0.65 -2.89
N SER A 38 -1.78 0.24 -3.64
CA SER A 38 -0.55 -0.29 -3.05
C SER A 38 0.24 0.78 -2.28
N GLY A 39 0.25 2.03 -2.76
CA GLY A 39 0.83 3.18 -2.07
C GLY A 39 0.16 3.47 -0.73
N ILE A 40 -1.18 3.43 -0.68
CA ILE A 40 -1.97 3.57 0.56
C ILE A 40 -1.59 2.49 1.57
N VAL A 41 -1.60 1.22 1.17
CA VAL A 41 -1.26 0.09 2.05
C VAL A 41 0.17 0.22 2.58
N LEU A 42 1.13 0.57 1.72
CA LEU A 42 2.52 0.76 2.14
C LEU A 42 2.66 1.89 3.17
N ALA A 43 2.00 3.03 2.93
CA ALA A 43 2.02 4.16 3.85
C ALA A 43 1.42 3.82 5.22
N SER A 44 0.33 3.03 5.24
CA SER A 44 -0.28 2.52 6.46
C SER A 44 0.66 1.60 7.24
N VAL A 45 1.36 0.69 6.57
CA VAL A 45 2.37 -0.19 7.19
C VAL A 45 3.53 0.62 7.79
N GLN A 46 3.89 1.74 7.16
CA GLN A 46 4.90 2.68 7.67
C GLN A 46 4.42 3.52 8.87
N GLY A 47 3.17 3.34 9.32
CA GLY A 47 2.61 4.04 10.48
C GLY A 47 2.15 5.46 10.20
N ARG A 48 1.96 5.85 8.93
CA ARG A 48 1.43 7.18 8.58
C ARG A 48 -0.04 7.30 8.99
N PHE A 49 -0.46 8.51 9.37
CA PHE A 49 -1.85 8.73 9.78
C PHE A 49 -2.79 8.75 8.57
N ALA A 50 -4.01 8.23 8.76
CA ALA A 50 -5.01 8.14 7.69
C ALA A 50 -5.27 9.47 6.98
N GLY A 51 -5.31 10.60 7.72
CA GLY A 51 -5.48 11.93 7.13
C GLY A 51 -4.32 12.34 6.21
N GLU A 52 -3.08 12.02 6.60
CA GLU A 52 -1.89 12.31 5.78
C GLU A 52 -1.84 11.44 4.53
N ILE A 53 -2.22 10.16 4.65
CA ILE A 53 -2.34 9.25 3.52
C ILE A 53 -3.42 9.75 2.56
N ALA A 54 -4.59 10.11 3.07
CA ALA A 54 -5.68 10.65 2.27
C ALA A 54 -5.25 11.92 1.52
N ALA A 55 -4.61 12.88 2.20
CA ALA A 55 -4.08 14.09 1.57
C ALA A 55 -3.04 13.78 0.47
N THR A 56 -2.12 12.84 0.72
CA THR A 56 -1.07 12.44 -0.24
C THR A 56 -1.64 11.82 -1.51
N PHE A 57 -2.70 11.00 -1.39
CA PHE A 57 -3.26 10.23 -2.50
C PHE A 57 -4.58 10.81 -3.05
N ALA A 58 -5.09 11.93 -2.52
CA ALA A 58 -6.29 12.61 -3.05
C ALA A 58 -6.06 13.19 -4.45
N ALA A 59 -4.83 13.64 -4.76
CA ALA A 59 -4.48 14.34 -6.01
C ALA A 59 -4.31 13.44 -7.25
N THR A 60 -4.73 12.17 -7.22
CA THR A 60 -4.53 11.21 -8.34
C THR A 60 -5.80 10.92 -9.14
N GLU A 61 -6.88 11.68 -8.91
CA GLU A 61 -8.11 11.63 -9.70
C GLU A 61 -8.01 12.62 -10.86
N GLY A 62 -7.24 12.21 -11.87
CA GLY A 62 -7.10 12.87 -13.17
C GLY A 62 -6.90 11.83 -14.26
#